data_AF-A0A258BRQ9-F1
#
_entry.id   AF-A0A258BRQ9-F1
#
_cell.length_a   1.000
_cell.length_b   1.000
_cell.length_c   1.000
_cell.angle_alpha   90.00
_cell.angle_beta   90.00
_cell.angle_gamma   90.00
#
_symmetry.space_group_name_H-M   'P 1'
#
loop_
_entity.id
_entity.type
_entity.pdbx_description
1 polymer ?
#
loop_
_entity_poly.entity_id
_entity_poly.type
_entity_poly.pdbx_seq_one_letter_code
_entity_poly.pdbx_strand_id
1 'polypeptide(L)'
;MTNVALHVARTGLDAQNTKMQVIANNLANVNTTGFKKDRADFQTLAYQQLVAAGAASDTENRFATGLSLGTGVSLAGTSKIMTQGTLTQTGNALDLAIQGNGFFQLQRPDGTIAYTRDGTFTQTAEGNIVSADGLPLIPQIQVPEGTTGLTIGIDGMVSAIVSDPSPRAVLIAGVAGLTAGAMSMAAGEYVSVSS
;
A
#
# COMPACT_ATOMS: atom_id res chain seq x y z
N MET A 1 16.54 -35.93 23.77
CA MET A 1 16.33 -34.48 23.98
C MET A 1 17.00 -33.59 22.91
N THR A 2 17.41 -34.11 21.75
CA THR A 2 18.13 -33.37 20.70
C THR A 2 17.25 -32.64 19.67
N ASN A 3 15.93 -32.85 19.71
CA ASN A 3 15.02 -32.35 18.66
C ASN A 3 14.60 -30.88 18.86
N VAL A 4 14.58 -30.38 20.11
CA VAL A 4 14.08 -29.03 20.43
C VAL A 4 15.01 -27.94 19.89
N ALA A 5 16.32 -28.10 20.05
CA ALA A 5 17.30 -27.14 19.51
C ALA A 5 17.26 -27.07 17.98
N LEU A 6 17.11 -28.23 17.31
CA LEU A 6 16.98 -28.29 15.85
C LEU A 6 15.65 -27.66 15.38
N HIS A 7 14.57 -27.86 16.14
CA HIS A 7 13.28 -27.22 15.86
C HIS A 7 13.37 -25.69 15.99
N VAL A 8 13.95 -25.18 17.08
CA VAL A 8 14.16 -23.74 17.27
C VAL A 8 15.03 -23.16 16.14
N ALA A 9 16.12 -23.84 15.78
CA ALA A 9 16.97 -23.43 14.67
C ALA A 9 16.22 -23.40 13.33
N ARG A 10 15.39 -24.42 13.05
CA ARG A 10 14.55 -24.47 11.85
C ARG A 10 13.55 -23.31 11.81
N THR A 11 12.80 -23.07 12.88
CA THR A 11 11.83 -21.96 12.93
C THR A 11 12.51 -20.61 12.77
N GLY A 12 13.72 -20.43 13.30
CA GLY A 12 14.54 -19.25 13.06
C GLY A 12 14.95 -19.09 11.59
N LEU A 13 15.39 -20.15 10.93
CA LEU A 13 15.73 -20.14 9.50
C LEU A 13 14.50 -19.83 8.63
N ASP A 14 13.35 -20.44 8.92
CA ASP A 14 12.10 -20.20 8.20
C ASP A 14 11.63 -18.74 8.35
N ALA A 15 11.76 -18.18 9.56
CA ALA A 15 11.48 -16.76 9.82
C ALA A 15 12.42 -15.84 9.00
N GLN A 16 13.71 -16.14 8.96
CA GLN A 16 14.68 -15.36 8.20
C GLN A 16 14.45 -15.48 6.68
N ASN A 17 14.10 -16.65 6.18
CA ASN A 17 13.70 -16.85 4.78
C ASN A 17 12.47 -16.00 4.43
N THR A 18 11.45 -16.01 5.29
CA THR A 18 10.23 -15.20 5.09
C THR A 18 10.57 -13.70 5.10
N LYS A 19 11.42 -13.26 6.02
CA LYS A 19 11.88 -11.86 6.08
C LYS A 19 12.62 -11.48 4.79
N MET A 20 13.48 -12.33 4.26
CA MET A 20 14.17 -12.11 3.00
C MET A 20 13.19 -12.02 1.83
N GLN A 21 12.15 -12.86 1.78
CA GLN A 21 11.12 -12.79 0.75
C GLN A 21 10.35 -11.47 0.78
N VAL A 22 9.97 -10.99 1.97
CA VAL A 22 9.30 -9.68 2.11
C VAL A 22 10.21 -8.54 1.66
N ILE A 23 11.50 -8.56 2.04
CA ILE A 23 12.47 -7.55 1.58
C ILE A 23 12.64 -7.61 0.06
N ALA A 24 12.75 -8.80 -0.52
CA ALA A 24 12.88 -8.98 -1.95
C ALA A 24 11.65 -8.48 -2.70
N ASN A 25 10.44 -8.73 -2.18
CA ASN A 25 9.20 -8.23 -2.77
C ASN A 25 9.13 -6.70 -2.70
N ASN A 26 9.50 -6.09 -1.57
CA ASN A 26 9.57 -4.64 -1.44
C ASN A 26 10.58 -4.02 -2.41
N LEU A 27 11.75 -4.64 -2.56
CA LEU A 27 12.78 -4.16 -3.48
C LEU A 27 12.33 -4.28 -4.95
N ALA A 28 11.67 -5.38 -5.30
CA ALA A 28 11.15 -5.59 -6.65
C ALA A 28 10.07 -4.54 -7.02
N ASN A 29 9.28 -4.10 -6.05
CA ASN A 29 8.19 -3.14 -6.26
C ASN A 29 8.52 -1.71 -5.85
N VAL A 30 9.80 -1.38 -5.63
CA VAL A 30 10.22 -0.03 -5.21
C VAL A 30 9.88 1.04 -6.24
N ASN A 31 9.83 0.67 -7.52
CA ASN A 31 9.47 1.57 -8.62
C ASN A 31 8.00 1.45 -9.04
N THR A 32 7.23 0.58 -8.39
CA THR A 32 5.80 0.41 -8.70
C THR A 32 5.01 1.57 -8.09
N THR A 33 4.19 2.21 -8.90
CA THR A 33 3.38 3.36 -8.51
C THR A 33 2.33 2.95 -7.48
N GLY A 34 2.16 3.76 -6.44
CA GLY A 34 1.20 3.46 -5.37
C GLY A 34 1.54 2.25 -4.48
N PHE A 35 2.69 1.57 -4.66
CA PHE A 35 3.09 0.43 -3.84
C PHE A 35 3.38 0.86 -2.39
N LYS A 36 2.97 -0.01 -1.45
CA LYS A 36 3.18 0.16 -0.01
C LYS A 36 3.96 -1.02 0.52
N LYS A 37 5.13 -0.74 1.11
CA LYS A 37 6.01 -1.79 1.62
C LYS A 37 5.33 -2.63 2.68
N ASP A 38 5.58 -3.93 2.60
CA ASP A 38 5.17 -4.90 3.60
C ASP A 38 6.27 -5.11 4.64
N ARG A 39 5.89 -5.37 5.87
CA ARG A 39 6.80 -5.71 6.98
C ARG A 39 6.36 -7.03 7.59
N ALA A 40 7.30 -7.97 7.71
CA ALA A 40 7.09 -9.22 8.44
C ALA A 40 7.19 -8.97 9.94
N ASP A 41 6.14 -9.32 10.69
CA ASP A 41 6.10 -9.23 12.14
C ASP A 41 6.16 -10.64 12.74
N PHE A 42 7.06 -10.83 13.70
CA PHE A 42 7.36 -12.13 14.30
C PHE A 42 7.01 -12.13 15.78
N GLN A 43 6.59 -13.28 16.29
CA GLN A 43 6.31 -13.50 17.70
C GLN A 43 7.01 -14.75 18.22
N THR A 44 7.32 -14.76 19.51
CA THR A 44 7.87 -15.94 20.17
C THR A 44 6.78 -16.99 20.36
N LEU A 45 7.16 -18.25 20.22
CA LEU A 45 6.28 -19.38 20.54
C LEU A 45 6.24 -19.59 22.07
N ALA A 46 5.23 -20.35 22.51
CA ALA A 46 5.01 -20.63 23.94
C ALA A 46 6.25 -21.24 24.60
N TYR A 47 6.49 -20.88 25.85
CA TYR A 47 7.60 -21.43 26.63
C TYR A 47 7.20 -22.78 27.20
N GLN A 48 8.05 -23.79 27.03
CA GLN A 48 7.88 -25.07 27.70
C GLN A 48 8.49 -24.97 29.10
N GLN A 49 7.67 -25.10 30.13
CA GLN A 49 8.13 -25.14 31.51
C GLN A 49 8.57 -26.56 31.87
N LEU A 50 9.88 -26.73 32.06
CA LEU A 50 10.49 -28.02 32.41
C LEU A 50 10.59 -28.19 33.93
N VAL A 51 10.83 -27.11 34.66
CA VAL A 51 10.88 -27.09 36.12
C VAL A 51 10.16 -25.87 36.63
N ALA A 52 9.20 -26.04 37.54
CA ALA A 52 8.57 -24.93 38.23
C ALA A 52 9.48 -24.38 39.35
N ALA A 53 9.48 -23.07 39.53
CA ALA A 53 10.15 -22.46 40.67
C ALA A 53 9.58 -23.05 41.97
N GLY A 54 10.45 -23.53 42.86
CA GLY A 54 10.05 -24.24 44.07
C GLY A 54 9.66 -25.70 43.87
N ALA A 55 9.87 -26.32 42.70
CA ALA A 55 9.73 -27.77 42.53
C ALA A 55 10.76 -28.52 43.39
N ALA A 56 10.40 -29.70 43.90
CA ALA A 56 11.32 -30.54 44.66
C ALA A 56 12.43 -31.06 43.73
N SER A 57 13.68 -30.78 44.09
CA SER A 57 14.86 -31.34 43.44
C SER A 57 15.23 -32.69 44.06
N ASP A 58 15.04 -32.82 45.38
CA ASP A 58 15.19 -34.05 46.15
C ASP A 58 14.35 -33.93 47.45
N THR A 59 14.42 -34.90 48.35
CA THR A 59 13.68 -35.00 49.61
C THR A 59 13.81 -33.74 50.49
N GLU A 60 14.98 -33.09 50.49
CA GLU A 60 15.23 -31.86 51.29
C GLU A 60 15.46 -30.60 50.45
N ASN A 61 15.66 -30.73 49.14
CA ASN A 61 16.11 -29.62 48.29
C ASN A 61 15.04 -29.19 47.29
N ARG A 62 14.93 -27.88 47.03
CA ARG A 62 13.98 -27.29 46.06
C ARG A 62 14.72 -26.41 45.06
N PHE A 63 14.25 -26.41 43.81
CA PHE A 63 14.79 -25.53 42.78
C PHE A 63 14.42 -24.07 43.08
N ALA A 64 15.43 -23.21 43.22
CA ALA A 64 15.24 -21.78 43.51
C ALA A 64 14.66 -21.01 42.32
N THR A 65 14.99 -21.43 41.10
CA THR A 65 14.51 -20.82 39.84
C THR A 65 13.81 -21.88 38.98
N GLY A 66 12.75 -21.46 38.29
CA GLY A 66 12.10 -22.30 37.29
C GLY A 66 12.92 -22.36 36.00
N LEU A 67 12.83 -23.49 35.29
CA LEU A 67 13.42 -23.66 33.97
C LEU A 67 12.31 -23.62 32.93
N SER A 68 12.28 -22.54 32.14
CA SER A 68 11.37 -22.37 31.02
C SER A 68 12.18 -22.22 29.73
N LEU A 69 11.91 -23.08 28.74
CA LEU A 69 12.62 -23.11 27.47
C LEU A 69 11.73 -22.53 26.36
N GLY A 70 12.22 -21.53 25.63
CA GLY A 70 11.52 -20.99 24.47
C GLY A 70 11.48 -22.02 23.33
N THR A 71 10.32 -22.20 22.71
CA THR A 71 10.11 -23.23 21.68
C THR A 71 10.34 -22.74 20.25
N GLY A 72 10.71 -21.47 20.06
CA GLY A 72 11.06 -20.89 18.76
C GLY A 72 10.31 -19.60 18.45
N VAL A 73 10.21 -19.30 17.16
CA VAL A 73 9.61 -18.08 16.61
C VAL A 73 8.62 -18.45 15.49
N SER A 74 7.54 -17.71 15.36
CA SER A 74 6.60 -17.83 14.25
C SER A 74 6.25 -16.46 13.66
N LEU A 75 5.85 -16.45 12.40
CA LEU A 75 5.29 -15.28 11.75
C LEU A 75 3.94 -14.95 12.39
N ALA A 76 3.80 -13.74 12.93
CA ALA A 76 2.52 -13.22 13.41
C ALA A 76 1.67 -12.72 12.23
N GLY A 77 2.31 -12.11 11.23
CA GLY A 77 1.68 -11.68 9.99
C GLY A 77 2.57 -10.71 9.21
N THR A 78 1.99 -10.12 8.16
CA THR A 78 2.62 -9.04 7.38
C THR A 78 1.79 -7.78 7.49
N SER A 79 2.39 -6.67 7.91
CA SER A 79 1.74 -5.37 8.02
C SER A 79 2.16 -4.44 6.88
N LYS A 80 1.21 -3.67 6.34
CA LYS A 80 1.49 -2.63 5.32
C LYS A 80 1.89 -1.32 5.99
N ILE A 81 2.98 -0.73 5.50
CA ILE A 81 3.42 0.59 5.94
C ILE A 81 2.87 1.62 4.95
N MET A 82 1.89 2.41 5.40
CA MET A 82 1.16 3.39 4.58
C MET A 82 1.83 4.77 4.51
N THR A 83 3.16 4.82 4.62
CA THR A 83 3.91 6.09 4.58
C THR A 83 3.79 6.74 3.20
N GLN A 84 3.88 8.08 3.16
CA GLN A 84 3.96 8.81 1.89
C GLN A 84 5.37 8.65 1.33
N GLY A 85 5.48 8.25 0.06
CA GLY A 85 6.75 8.18 -0.66
C GLY A 85 7.06 9.48 -1.39
N THR A 86 8.20 9.50 -2.08
CA THR A 86 8.60 10.65 -2.91
C THR A 86 7.67 10.80 -4.09
N LEU A 87 7.27 12.03 -4.41
CA LEU A 87 6.51 12.32 -5.62
C LEU A 87 7.49 12.71 -6.73
N THR A 88 7.31 12.15 -7.92
CA THR A 88 8.12 12.47 -9.10
C THR A 88 7.23 13.11 -10.15
N GLN A 89 7.67 14.24 -10.70
CA GLN A 89 6.95 14.90 -11.78
C GLN A 89 7.22 14.18 -13.12
N THR A 90 6.19 13.84 -13.89
CA THR A 90 6.31 13.04 -15.12
C THR A 90 6.07 13.80 -16.41
N GLY A 91 5.46 14.98 -16.39
CA GLY A 91 5.14 15.69 -17.65
C GLY A 91 3.80 15.30 -18.27
N ASN A 92 3.04 14.37 -17.68
CA ASN A 92 1.75 13.91 -18.19
C ASN A 92 0.58 14.44 -17.33
N ALA A 93 -0.38 15.12 -17.96
CA ALA A 93 -1.52 15.72 -17.27
C ALA A 93 -2.47 14.71 -16.61
N LEU A 94 -2.44 13.44 -17.05
CA LEU A 94 -3.24 12.36 -16.49
C LEU A 94 -2.54 11.59 -15.36
N ASP A 95 -1.27 11.91 -15.09
CA ASP A 95 -0.55 11.36 -13.97
C ASP A 95 -0.83 12.20 -12.72
N LEU A 96 -1.55 11.60 -11.77
CA LEU A 96 -2.01 12.26 -10.56
C LEU A 96 -1.40 11.64 -9.31
N ALA A 97 -1.14 12.49 -8.30
CA ALA A 97 -0.73 12.03 -6.99
C ALA A 97 -1.55 12.70 -5.87
N ILE A 98 -1.94 11.89 -4.90
CA ILE A 98 -2.54 12.38 -3.65
C ILE A 98 -1.41 12.67 -2.67
N GLN A 99 -1.38 13.90 -2.13
CA GLN A 99 -0.49 14.25 -1.03
C GLN A 99 -1.25 14.13 0.30
N GLY A 100 -0.69 13.39 1.25
CA GLY A 100 -1.33 13.11 2.54
C GLY A 100 -2.07 11.77 2.54
N ASN A 101 -3.15 11.65 3.30
CA ASN A 101 -3.97 10.44 3.40
C ASN A 101 -5.06 10.43 2.31
N GLY A 102 -5.51 9.24 1.87
CA GLY A 102 -6.49 9.14 0.77
C GLY A 102 -6.27 8.04 -0.24
N PHE A 103 -7.27 7.79 -1.08
CA PHE A 103 -7.20 6.85 -2.20
C PHE A 103 -8.12 7.33 -3.33
N PHE A 104 -7.72 7.07 -4.57
CA PHE A 104 -8.61 7.19 -5.72
C PHE A 104 -9.63 6.06 -5.70
N GLN A 105 -10.84 6.34 -6.18
CA GLN A 105 -11.93 5.38 -6.28
C GLN A 105 -12.08 4.94 -7.72
N LEU A 106 -12.09 3.63 -7.95
CA LEU A 106 -12.30 3.03 -9.26
C LEU A 106 -13.57 2.20 -9.25
N GLN A 107 -14.29 2.15 -10.36
CA GLN A 107 -15.41 1.23 -10.52
C GLN A 107 -14.93 -0.09 -11.10
N ARG A 108 -15.21 -1.19 -10.42
CA ARG A 108 -15.00 -2.53 -10.97
C ARG A 108 -16.13 -2.90 -11.93
N PRO A 109 -15.91 -3.90 -12.82
CA PRO A 109 -16.96 -4.38 -13.73
C PRO A 109 -18.19 -4.96 -13.02
N ASP A 110 -18.04 -5.40 -11.77
CA ASP A 110 -19.13 -5.87 -10.91
C ASP A 110 -19.93 -4.74 -10.24
N GLY A 111 -19.57 -3.48 -10.50
CA GLY A 111 -20.18 -2.28 -9.90
C GLY A 111 -19.63 -1.92 -8.52
N THR A 112 -18.71 -2.71 -7.94
CA THR A 112 -18.08 -2.39 -6.65
C THR A 112 -17.01 -1.32 -6.78
N ILE A 113 -16.75 -0.61 -5.69
CA ILE A 113 -15.69 0.41 -5.64
C ILE A 113 -14.38 -0.25 -5.20
N ALA A 114 -13.33 -0.03 -5.99
CA ALA A 114 -11.95 -0.33 -5.62
C ALA A 114 -11.22 0.96 -5.22
N TYR A 115 -10.22 0.82 -4.35
CA TYR A 115 -9.40 1.93 -3.89
C TYR A 115 -7.97 1.74 -4.36
N THR A 116 -7.38 2.78 -4.96
CA THR A 116 -5.98 2.74 -5.39
C THR A 116 -5.23 4.00 -5.00
N ARG A 117 -3.91 3.86 -4.83
CA ARG A 117 -2.97 4.97 -4.72
C ARG A 117 -2.18 5.20 -6.01
N ASP A 118 -2.34 4.31 -6.97
CA ASP A 118 -1.83 4.50 -8.31
C ASP A 118 -2.64 5.60 -8.98
N GLY A 119 -1.95 6.60 -9.51
CA GLY A 119 -2.57 7.68 -10.25
C GLY A 119 -2.06 7.76 -11.68
N THR A 120 -1.57 6.65 -12.22
CA THR A 120 -1.36 6.50 -13.65
C THR A 120 -2.71 6.24 -14.33
N PHE A 121 -3.26 7.29 -14.95
CA PHE A 121 -4.52 7.21 -15.66
C PHE A 121 -4.34 7.43 -17.16
N THR A 122 -5.25 6.85 -17.93
CA THR A 122 -5.29 6.98 -19.40
C THR A 122 -6.71 7.32 -19.84
N GLN A 123 -6.83 7.92 -21.02
CA GLN A 123 -8.11 8.27 -21.62
C GLN A 123 -8.51 7.18 -22.64
N THR A 124 -9.76 6.72 -22.58
CA THR A 124 -10.31 5.80 -23.60
C THR A 124 -10.77 6.57 -24.85
N ALA A 125 -11.08 5.85 -25.93
CA ALA A 125 -11.61 6.45 -27.16
C ALA A 125 -12.93 7.22 -26.94
N GLU A 126 -13.72 6.81 -25.95
CA GLU A 126 -14.98 7.44 -25.54
C GLU A 126 -14.77 8.65 -24.60
N GLY A 127 -13.51 9.02 -24.35
CA GLY A 127 -13.13 10.15 -23.52
C GLY A 127 -13.16 9.88 -22.02
N ASN A 128 -13.35 8.64 -21.57
CA ASN A 128 -13.39 8.30 -20.16
C ASN A 128 -11.98 8.15 -19.58
N ILE A 129 -11.78 8.58 -18.33
CA ILE A 129 -10.52 8.37 -17.61
C ILE A 129 -10.55 7.00 -16.91
N VAL A 130 -9.58 6.15 -17.23
CA VAL A 130 -9.44 4.79 -16.71
C VAL A 130 -8.04 4.57 -16.14
N SER A 131 -7.91 3.65 -15.17
CA SER A 131 -6.61 3.17 -14.68
C SER A 131 -5.88 2.34 -15.74
N ALA A 132 -4.63 1.96 -15.47
CA ALA A 132 -3.87 1.01 -16.30
C ALA A 132 -4.59 -0.34 -16.53
N ASP A 133 -5.47 -0.74 -15.61
CA ASP A 133 -6.30 -1.96 -15.72
C ASP A 133 -7.60 -1.73 -16.52
N GLY A 134 -7.83 -0.53 -17.04
CA GLY A 134 -9.06 -0.17 -17.77
C GLY A 134 -10.27 0.10 -16.87
N LEU A 135 -10.08 0.27 -15.56
CA LEU A 135 -11.16 0.57 -14.63
C LEU A 135 -11.46 2.07 -14.60
N PRO A 136 -12.71 2.52 -14.79
CA PRO A 136 -13.05 3.93 -14.79
C PRO A 136 -12.92 4.56 -13.41
N LEU A 137 -12.43 5.81 -13.38
CA LEU A 137 -12.34 6.63 -12.18
C LEU A 137 -13.73 7.07 -11.71
N ILE A 138 -13.94 7.14 -10.39
CA ILE A 138 -15.13 7.69 -9.75
C ILE A 138 -14.77 9.01 -9.05
N PRO A 139 -15.52 10.12 -9.29
CA PRO A 139 -16.62 10.26 -10.25
C PRO A 139 -16.11 10.15 -11.69
N GLN A 140 -16.99 9.69 -12.60
CA GLN A 140 -16.63 9.53 -14.01
C GLN A 140 -16.34 10.89 -14.64
N ILE A 141 -15.16 11.02 -15.23
CA ILE A 141 -14.71 12.23 -15.93
C ILE A 141 -14.68 11.89 -17.42
N GLN A 142 -15.46 12.63 -18.19
CA GLN A 142 -15.56 12.45 -19.63
C GLN A 142 -14.98 13.67 -20.34
N VAL A 143 -13.83 13.48 -20.96
CA VAL A 143 -13.10 14.52 -21.68
C VAL A 143 -13.71 14.67 -23.08
N PRO A 144 -14.21 15.86 -23.47
CA PRO A 144 -14.78 16.10 -24.79
C PRO A 144 -13.76 15.92 -25.93
N GLU A 145 -14.25 15.50 -27.09
CA GLU A 145 -13.44 15.47 -28.32
C GLU A 145 -12.94 16.88 -28.70
N GLY A 146 -11.71 16.97 -29.24
CA GLY A 146 -11.09 18.25 -29.58
C GLY A 146 -10.38 18.95 -28.41
N THR A 147 -10.21 18.28 -27.28
CA THR A 147 -9.39 18.78 -26.15
C THR A 147 -7.92 18.81 -26.53
N THR A 148 -7.30 19.99 -26.50
CA THR A 148 -5.86 20.20 -26.77
C THR A 148 -5.02 20.34 -25.50
N GLY A 149 -5.65 20.60 -24.36
CA GLY A 149 -4.97 20.63 -23.06
C GLY A 149 -5.91 20.25 -21.93
N LEU A 150 -5.44 19.43 -20.99
CA LEU A 150 -6.16 19.04 -19.78
C LEU A 150 -5.34 19.50 -18.56
N THR A 151 -5.99 20.16 -17.61
CA THR A 151 -5.37 20.62 -16.37
C THR A 151 -6.23 20.20 -15.19
N ILE A 152 -5.59 19.63 -14.15
CA ILE A 152 -6.26 19.16 -12.94
C ILE A 152 -5.76 20.00 -11.76
N GLY A 153 -6.69 20.70 -11.10
CA GLY A 153 -6.42 21.56 -9.94
C GLY A 153 -6.20 20.76 -8.65
N ILE A 154 -5.60 21.42 -7.65
CA ILE A 154 -5.39 20.87 -6.29
C ILE A 154 -6.69 20.49 -5.57
N ASP A 155 -7.79 21.10 -6.00
CA ASP A 155 -9.15 20.91 -5.53
C ASP A 155 -9.86 19.75 -6.24
N GLY A 156 -9.14 19.06 -7.13
CA GLY A 156 -9.68 17.99 -7.96
C GLY A 156 -10.52 18.50 -9.14
N MET A 157 -10.49 19.80 -9.44
CA MET A 157 -11.23 20.37 -10.56
C MET A 157 -10.49 20.09 -11.88
N VAL A 158 -11.15 19.38 -12.79
CA VAL A 158 -10.63 19.06 -14.11
C VAL A 158 -11.14 20.08 -15.13
N SER A 159 -10.20 20.79 -15.75
CA SER A 159 -10.45 21.77 -16.81
C SER A 159 -9.83 21.28 -18.12
N ALA A 160 -10.59 21.35 -19.21
CA ALA A 160 -10.06 21.11 -20.56
C ALA A 160 -10.11 22.36 -21.41
N ILE A 161 -9.14 22.50 -22.31
CA ILE A 161 -9.12 23.48 -23.37
C ILE A 161 -9.57 22.76 -24.64
N VAL A 162 -10.75 23.11 -25.15
CA VAL A 162 -11.29 22.53 -26.39
C VAL A 162 -11.04 23.51 -27.53
N SER A 163 -10.57 22.98 -28.66
CA SER A 163 -10.33 23.76 -29.89
C SER A 163 -11.55 23.75 -30.79
N ASP A 164 -12.56 24.54 -30.45
CA ASP A 164 -13.57 25.07 -31.41
C ASP A 164 -13.22 26.57 -31.64
N PRO A 165 -13.77 27.39 -32.57
CA PRO A 165 -13.07 28.55 -33.19
C PRO A 165 -12.71 29.71 -32.24
N SER A 166 -13.00 29.57 -30.96
CA SER A 166 -12.40 30.29 -29.84
C SER A 166 -12.00 29.27 -28.76
N PRO A 167 -10.72 29.16 -28.35
CA PRO A 167 -10.34 28.28 -27.25
C PRO A 167 -11.06 28.73 -25.98
N ARG A 168 -11.93 27.86 -25.45
CA ARG A 168 -12.64 28.08 -24.19
C ARG A 168 -12.20 27.02 -23.19
N ALA A 169 -11.87 27.46 -21.98
CA ALA A 169 -11.70 26.54 -20.86
C ALA A 169 -13.09 26.00 -20.47
N VAL A 170 -13.29 24.71 -20.65
CA VAL A 170 -14.49 23.98 -20.25
C VAL A 170 -14.19 23.26 -18.95
N LEU A 171 -15.00 23.54 -17.94
CA LEU A 171 -15.00 22.81 -16.68
C LEU A 171 -15.68 21.46 -16.88
N ILE A 172 -14.97 20.34 -16.75
CA ILE A 172 -15.51 19.01 -17.06
C ILE A 172 -16.11 18.36 -15.81
N ALA A 173 -15.40 18.37 -14.68
CA ALA A 173 -15.86 17.76 -13.43
C ALA A 173 -14.95 18.12 -12.25
N GLY A 174 -15.45 17.97 -11.02
CA GLY A 174 -14.62 17.87 -9.82
C GLY A 174 -14.47 16.41 -9.40
N VAL A 175 -13.24 15.96 -9.07
CA VAL A 175 -12.91 14.66 -8.47
C VAL A 175 -13.37 14.64 -6.99
N ALA A 176 -14.58 15.13 -6.71
CA ALA A 176 -15.12 15.36 -5.36
C ALA A 176 -15.65 14.08 -4.68
N GLY A 177 -15.07 12.91 -5.02
CA GLY A 177 -15.35 11.62 -4.38
C GLY A 177 -14.34 11.21 -3.30
N LEU A 178 -13.30 12.03 -3.05
CA LEU A 178 -12.28 11.76 -2.04
C LEU A 178 -12.87 12.01 -0.64
N THR A 179 -13.21 10.93 0.07
CA THR A 179 -13.82 10.97 1.40
C THR A 179 -12.98 11.76 2.41
N ALA A 180 -13.52 12.93 2.79
CA ALA A 180 -13.31 13.80 3.94
C ALA A 180 -12.04 13.62 4.80
N GLY A 181 -11.14 14.60 4.70
CA GLY A 181 -10.16 14.91 5.74
C GLY A 181 -8.93 15.64 5.22
N ALA A 182 -9.07 16.93 4.86
CA ALA A 182 -7.97 17.84 4.48
C ALA A 182 -6.94 17.21 3.51
N MET A 183 -7.38 16.92 2.28
CA MET A 183 -6.54 16.33 1.25
C MET A 183 -6.17 17.43 0.26
N SER A 184 -4.89 17.78 0.18
CA SER A 184 -4.38 18.57 -0.93
C SER A 184 -3.99 17.57 -2.02
N MET A 185 -4.64 17.60 -3.18
CA MET A 185 -4.02 17.02 -4.36
C MET A 185 -2.80 17.87 -4.69
N ALA A 186 -1.68 17.25 -5.08
CA ALA A 186 -0.58 18.01 -5.63
C ALA A 186 -0.97 18.41 -7.06
N ALA A 187 -1.15 19.70 -7.34
CA ALA A 187 -1.46 20.16 -8.70
C ALA A 187 -0.21 20.05 -9.56
N GLY A 188 -0.32 19.29 -10.65
CA GLY A 188 0.75 19.03 -11.58
C GLY A 188 0.83 17.56 -11.96
N GLU A 189 1.69 17.30 -12.93
CA GLU A 189 1.91 15.99 -13.56
C GLU A 189 2.75 15.12 -12.62
N TYR A 190 2.15 14.44 -11.66
CA TYR A 190 2.89 13.70 -10.64
C TYR A 190 2.53 12.22 -10.62
N VAL A 191 3.56 11.38 -10.62
CA VAL A 191 3.44 9.97 -10.26
C VAL A 191 4.04 9.77 -8.88
N SER A 192 3.31 9.09 -7.99
CA SER A 192 3.84 8.72 -6.68
C SER A 192 4.83 7.56 -6.80
N VAL A 193 6.04 7.74 -6.27
CA VAL A 193 7.04 6.68 -6.11
C VAL A 193 6.86 6.07 -4.72
N SER A 194 7.10 4.76 -4.63
CA SER A 194 6.82 3.95 -3.44
C SER A 194 7.52 4.45 -2.16
N SER A 195 7.01 4.02 -1.01
CA SER A 195 7.49 4.39 0.33
C SER A 195 8.12 3.23 1.10
#